data_AF-A0A2W0AM50-F1
#
_entry.id   AF-A0A2W0AM50-F1
#
_cell.length_a   1.000
_cell.length_b   1.000
_cell.length_c   1.000
_cell.angle_alpha   90.00
_cell.angle_beta   90.00
_cell.angle_gamma   90.00
#
_symmetry.space_group_name_H-M   'P 1'
#
loop_
_entity.id
_entity.type
_entity.pdbx_description
1 polymer ?
#
loop_
_entity_poly.entity_id
_entity_poly.type
_entity_poly.pdbx_seq_one_letter_code
_entity_poly.pdbx_strand_id
1 'polypeptide(L)'
;MARQSLIEQLDKAVQAILDKPDAQASKMDARLAALVRVAAELRDLPRQEFKAHLKTELERRAGMRNQNPVAEQDQKKAAGISPVPRGYHTLTPYLVVPDAPALIDFMKKTFGAEQTFQAIGSAGGIHAEVRLGDSMLMVGGGGPGLSWRGESMVTGLHVYVPDTDVVYQRALEAGGISIDKPVDHDYGERGATVKDQAGNHWYLATAKGKNYIPEGLRNVNIYLHPRKAEPLIDFLKRAFGAEEVAKHASPDGVINHAAVKIGDSILEMGEAHGPYPPMPTMFYLYVPNVNELYRRAIEAGGTSISEPTDHPYGDRSGGVQDALGNQWYIATHIKDI
;
A
#
# COMPACT_ATOMS: atom_id res chain seq x y z
N MET A 1 -51.74 -40.36 5.91
CA MET A 1 -51.03 -39.26 6.60
C MET A 1 -49.99 -38.71 5.63
N ALA A 2 -50.07 -37.43 5.26
CA ALA A 2 -49.15 -36.81 4.31
C ALA A 2 -47.75 -36.72 4.93
N ARG A 3 -46.73 -37.17 4.19
CA ARG A 3 -45.33 -37.12 4.60
C ARG A 3 -44.89 -35.65 4.51
N GLN A 4 -44.71 -35.00 5.66
CA GLN A 4 -44.26 -33.61 5.75
C GLN A 4 -42.94 -33.43 4.98
N SER A 5 -42.79 -32.35 4.23
CA SER A 5 -41.59 -32.13 3.41
C SER A 5 -40.36 -31.90 4.30
N LEU A 6 -39.18 -32.25 3.81
CA LEU A 6 -37.92 -32.06 4.56
C LEU A 6 -37.67 -30.57 4.89
N ILE A 7 -38.18 -29.66 4.07
CA ILE A 7 -38.04 -28.21 4.23
C ILE A 7 -38.87 -27.73 5.42
N GLU A 8 -40.13 -28.15 5.52
CA GLU A 8 -41.00 -27.80 6.66
C GLU A 8 -40.48 -28.36 7.98
N GLN A 9 -39.85 -29.54 7.94
CA GLN A 9 -39.21 -30.15 9.12
C GLN A 9 -37.97 -29.36 9.57
N LEU A 10 -37.18 -28.83 8.62
CA LEU A 10 -36.02 -27.99 8.91
C LEU A 10 -36.44 -26.65 9.51
N ASP A 11 -37.41 -25.96 8.92
CA ASP A 11 -37.87 -24.66 9.41
C ASP A 11 -38.41 -24.76 10.85
N LYS A 12 -39.16 -25.82 11.14
CA LYS A 12 -39.68 -26.07 12.49
C LYS A 12 -38.57 -26.37 13.50
N ALA A 13 -37.52 -27.08 13.09
CA ALA A 13 -36.37 -27.36 13.94
C ALA A 13 -35.52 -26.10 14.21
N VAL A 14 -35.31 -25.28 13.19
CA VAL A 14 -34.61 -23.98 13.31
C VAL A 14 -35.38 -23.05 14.26
N GLN A 15 -36.70 -22.95 14.12
CA GLN A 15 -37.52 -22.12 15.02
C GLN A 15 -37.48 -22.62 16.47
N ALA A 16 -37.51 -23.94 16.69
CA ALA A 16 -37.42 -24.51 18.04
C ALA A 16 -36.08 -24.19 18.74
N ILE A 17 -34.97 -24.11 17.99
CA ILE A 17 -33.65 -23.73 18.51
C ILE A 17 -33.61 -22.25 18.88
N LEU A 18 -34.26 -21.39 18.08
CA LEU A 18 -34.37 -19.96 18.40
C LEU A 18 -35.14 -19.74 19.71
N ASP A 19 -36.21 -20.51 19.93
CA ASP A 19 -37.11 -20.35 21.07
C ASP A 19 -36.60 -21.01 22.38
N LYS A 20 -35.87 -22.14 22.31
CA LYS A 20 -35.35 -22.87 23.50
C LYS A 20 -33.96 -23.51 23.24
N PRO A 21 -32.86 -23.00 23.84
CA PRO A 21 -31.48 -23.39 23.52
C PRO A 21 -31.09 -24.86 23.80
N ASP A 22 -31.73 -25.52 24.77
CA ASP A 22 -31.30 -26.83 25.30
C ASP A 22 -32.20 -28.01 24.88
N ALA A 23 -33.06 -27.85 23.88
CA ALA A 23 -33.95 -28.91 23.44
C ALA A 23 -33.17 -30.03 22.72
N GLN A 24 -32.96 -31.15 23.40
CA GLN A 24 -32.24 -32.33 22.90
C GLN A 24 -32.74 -32.80 21.51
N ALA A 25 -31.80 -32.89 20.56
CA ALA A 25 -31.98 -33.46 19.23
C ALA A 25 -32.06 -35.01 19.23
N SER A 26 -32.80 -35.60 20.16
CA SER A 26 -32.92 -37.05 20.30
C SER A 26 -34.15 -37.59 19.56
N LYS A 27 -34.23 -37.35 18.23
CA LYS A 27 -35.09 -38.05 17.25
C LYS A 27 -35.01 -37.48 15.81
N MET A 28 -33.89 -36.88 15.40
CA MET A 28 -33.77 -36.24 14.08
C MET A 28 -32.95 -37.07 13.08
N ASP A 29 -33.35 -37.03 11.81
CA ASP A 29 -32.58 -37.59 10.69
C ASP A 29 -31.17 -36.99 10.63
N ALA A 30 -30.16 -37.80 10.28
CA ALA A 30 -28.75 -37.41 10.33
C ALA A 30 -28.42 -36.17 9.46
N ARG A 31 -29.12 -36.01 8.33
CA ARG A 31 -28.93 -34.86 7.43
C ARG A 31 -29.51 -33.58 8.03
N LEU A 32 -30.61 -33.71 8.76
CA LEU A 32 -31.26 -32.61 9.47
C LEU A 32 -30.47 -32.18 10.71
N ALA A 33 -29.86 -33.14 11.41
CA ALA A 33 -28.97 -32.87 12.55
C ALA A 33 -27.71 -32.07 12.16
N ALA A 34 -27.16 -32.31 10.96
CA ALA A 34 -26.02 -31.55 10.45
C ALA A 34 -26.37 -30.08 10.18
N LEU A 35 -27.54 -29.81 9.58
CA LEU A 35 -28.01 -28.45 9.29
C LEU A 35 -28.34 -27.68 10.57
N VAL A 36 -28.89 -28.35 11.59
CA VAL A 36 -29.14 -27.79 12.92
C VAL A 36 -27.84 -27.34 13.61
N ARG A 37 -26.74 -28.09 13.47
CA ARG A 37 -25.43 -27.68 14.01
C ARG A 37 -24.91 -26.42 13.35
N VAL A 38 -24.99 -26.33 12.03
CA VAL A 38 -24.61 -25.12 11.27
C VAL A 38 -25.47 -23.92 11.69
N ALA A 39 -26.79 -24.11 11.86
CA ALA A 39 -27.67 -23.05 12.34
C ALA A 39 -27.32 -22.57 13.75
N ALA A 40 -26.90 -23.48 14.64
CA ALA A 40 -26.42 -23.13 15.98
C ALA A 40 -25.10 -22.33 15.93
N GLU A 41 -24.16 -22.71 15.07
CA GLU A 41 -22.87 -22.00 14.88
C GLU A 41 -23.05 -20.58 14.30
N LEU A 42 -24.04 -20.40 13.41
CA LEU A 42 -24.32 -19.10 12.78
C LEU A 42 -25.12 -18.14 13.68
N ARG A 43 -25.83 -18.65 14.69
CA ARG A 43 -26.74 -17.87 15.57
C ARG A 43 -26.05 -16.72 16.28
N ASP A 44 -24.84 -16.95 16.77
CA ASP A 44 -24.10 -15.96 17.56
C ASP A 44 -23.23 -15.07 16.69
N LEU A 45 -23.44 -15.03 15.37
CA LEU A 45 -22.75 -14.08 14.51
C LEU A 45 -23.43 -12.70 14.50
N PRO A 46 -22.64 -11.60 14.60
CA PRO A 46 -21.22 -11.62 14.90
C PRO A 46 -20.95 -12.02 16.37
N ARG A 47 -19.90 -12.82 16.58
CA ARG A 47 -19.53 -13.46 17.87
C ARG A 47 -19.64 -12.48 19.03
N GLN A 48 -20.05 -12.95 20.21
CA GLN A 48 -20.16 -12.08 21.40
C GLN A 48 -18.85 -11.35 21.73
N GLU A 49 -17.70 -12.00 21.50
CA GLU A 49 -16.38 -11.37 21.60
C GLU A 49 -16.20 -10.22 20.61
N PHE A 50 -16.68 -10.37 19.36
CA PHE A 50 -16.66 -9.29 18.37
C PHE A 50 -17.57 -8.14 18.80
N LYS A 51 -18.77 -8.42 19.31
CA LYS A 51 -19.69 -7.40 19.82
C LYS A 51 -19.09 -6.66 21.02
N ALA A 52 -18.43 -7.36 21.93
CA ALA A 52 -17.73 -6.77 23.06
C ALA A 52 -16.55 -5.89 22.61
N HIS A 53 -15.72 -6.38 21.69
CA HIS A 53 -14.62 -5.61 21.12
C HIS A 53 -15.12 -4.36 20.38
N LEU A 54 -16.14 -4.49 19.54
CA LEU A 54 -16.77 -3.37 18.84
C LEU A 54 -17.36 -2.35 19.82
N LYS A 55 -18.00 -2.80 20.91
CA LYS A 55 -18.53 -1.93 21.95
C LYS A 55 -17.41 -1.16 22.66
N THR A 56 -16.34 -1.83 23.09
CA THR A 56 -15.17 -1.18 23.70
C THR A 56 -14.54 -0.15 22.76
N GLU A 57 -14.42 -0.47 21.47
CA GLU A 57 -13.88 0.45 20.46
C GLU A 57 -14.81 1.66 20.23
N LEU A 58 -16.13 1.46 20.20
CA LEU A 58 -17.11 2.54 20.07
C LEU A 58 -17.15 3.43 21.32
N GLU A 59 -17.06 2.85 22.52
CA GLU A 59 -16.98 3.58 23.79
C GLU A 59 -15.67 4.38 23.90
N ARG A 60 -14.54 3.81 23.47
CA ARG A 60 -13.25 4.51 23.36
C ARG A 60 -13.36 5.71 22.41
N ARG A 61 -13.97 5.54 21.24
CA ARG A 61 -14.20 6.63 20.27
C ARG A 61 -15.15 7.71 20.80
N ALA A 62 -16.20 7.31 21.51
CA ALA A 62 -17.13 8.24 22.16
C ALA A 62 -16.45 9.01 23.31
N GLY A 63 -15.57 8.36 24.07
CA GLY A 63 -14.79 8.99 25.15
C GLY A 63 -13.74 9.98 24.66
N MET A 64 -13.05 9.68 23.56
CA MET A 64 -12.09 10.62 22.92
C MET A 64 -12.77 11.89 22.39
N ARG A 65 -14.04 11.78 21.99
CA ARG A 65 -14.84 12.88 21.48
C ARG A 65 -15.06 14.01 22.51
N ASN A 66 -14.93 13.70 23.80
CA ASN A 66 -15.16 14.64 24.91
C ASN A 66 -13.89 15.32 25.45
N GLN A 67 -12.70 15.06 24.90
CA GLN A 67 -11.44 15.58 25.46
C GLN A 67 -10.71 16.60 24.59
N ASN A 68 -11.14 16.86 23.35
CA ASN A 68 -10.48 17.84 22.47
C ASN A 68 -11.47 18.55 21.53
N PRO A 69 -12.04 19.71 21.93
CA PRO A 69 -12.94 20.50 21.07
C PRO A 69 -12.27 21.00 19.78
N VAL A 70 -10.93 21.03 19.75
CA VAL A 70 -10.12 21.51 18.62
C VAL A 70 -10.08 20.46 17.49
N ALA A 71 -9.98 19.16 17.81
CA ALA A 71 -9.91 18.08 16.82
C ALA A 71 -11.25 17.83 16.07
N GLU A 72 -12.39 18.12 16.71
CA GLU A 72 -13.71 18.02 16.07
C GLU A 72 -13.99 19.17 15.08
N GLN A 73 -13.37 20.34 15.25
CA GLN A 73 -13.51 21.45 14.30
C GLN A 73 -12.74 21.20 13.01
N ASP A 74 -11.57 20.56 13.08
CA ASP A 74 -10.78 20.19 11.89
C ASP A 74 -11.44 19.05 11.09
N GLN A 75 -12.04 18.06 11.77
CA GLN A 75 -12.75 16.95 11.10
C GLN A 75 -14.07 17.38 10.43
N LYS A 76 -14.76 18.40 10.94
CA LYS A 76 -16.02 18.89 10.35
C LYS A 76 -15.83 19.73 9.08
N LYS A 77 -14.64 20.28 8.82
CA LYS A 77 -14.33 20.99 7.56
C LYS A 77 -14.04 20.05 6.38
N ALA A 78 -13.71 18.77 6.64
CA ALA A 78 -13.33 17.79 5.61
C ALA A 78 -14.50 16.97 5.02
N ALA A 79 -15.76 17.36 5.26
CA ALA A 79 -16.91 16.69 4.66
C ALA A 79 -17.02 17.03 3.16
N GLY A 80 -16.21 16.36 2.33
CA GLY A 80 -16.25 16.49 0.87
C GLY A 80 -14.91 16.30 0.15
N ILE A 81 -13.78 16.37 0.86
CA ILE A 81 -12.44 16.20 0.28
C ILE A 81 -11.97 14.76 0.50
N SER A 82 -11.55 14.08 -0.56
CA SER A 82 -10.96 12.74 -0.46
C SER A 82 -9.59 12.83 0.21
N PRO A 83 -9.28 12.00 1.22
CA PRO A 83 -7.99 12.05 1.91
C PRO A 83 -6.82 11.59 1.03
N VAL A 84 -7.12 10.87 -0.06
CA VAL A 84 -6.20 10.55 -1.14
C VAL A 84 -6.62 11.40 -2.36
N PRO A 85 -5.75 12.26 -2.91
CA PRO A 85 -6.12 13.07 -4.07
C PRO A 85 -6.42 12.21 -5.30
N ARG A 86 -7.17 12.76 -6.25
CA ARG A 86 -7.54 12.03 -7.47
C ARG A 86 -6.29 11.65 -8.27
N GLY A 87 -6.18 10.38 -8.66
CA GLY A 87 -5.06 9.86 -9.44
C GLY A 87 -3.88 9.38 -8.60
N TYR A 88 -3.95 9.56 -7.27
CA TYR A 88 -2.99 9.02 -6.32
C TYR A 88 -3.50 7.70 -5.73
N HIS A 89 -2.57 6.90 -5.25
CA HIS A 89 -2.84 5.72 -4.44
C HIS A 89 -2.38 5.97 -3.00
N THR A 90 -2.74 5.05 -2.10
CA THR A 90 -2.32 5.10 -0.68
C THR A 90 -0.82 5.29 -0.56
N LEU A 91 -0.01 4.56 -1.33
CA LEU A 91 1.42 4.76 -1.45
C LEU A 91 1.75 5.38 -2.80
N THR A 92 2.39 6.54 -2.77
CA THR A 92 2.92 7.23 -3.94
C THR A 92 4.45 7.26 -3.85
N PRO A 93 5.17 6.70 -4.85
CA PRO A 93 6.62 6.77 -4.87
C PRO A 93 7.08 8.23 -4.96
N TYR A 94 8.06 8.62 -4.13
CA TYR A 94 8.63 9.95 -4.20
C TYR A 94 10.14 9.87 -4.46
N LEU A 95 10.52 10.03 -5.72
CA LEU A 95 11.90 9.90 -6.17
C LEU A 95 12.63 11.23 -5.94
N VAL A 96 13.70 11.22 -5.15
CA VAL A 96 14.57 12.38 -4.96
C VAL A 96 15.85 12.19 -5.77
N VAL A 97 16.09 13.08 -6.73
CA VAL A 97 17.22 12.97 -7.67
C VAL A 97 17.94 14.30 -7.89
N PRO A 98 19.26 14.30 -8.17
CA PRO A 98 20.00 15.55 -8.40
C PRO A 98 19.53 16.36 -9.62
N ASP A 99 18.92 15.70 -10.59
CA ASP A 99 18.40 16.28 -11.83
C ASP A 99 16.99 15.72 -12.13
N ALA A 100 15.98 16.38 -11.57
CA ALA A 100 14.58 15.98 -11.77
C ALA A 100 14.13 16.08 -13.24
N PRO A 101 14.47 17.15 -14.00
CA PRO A 101 14.17 17.21 -15.42
C PRO A 101 14.71 16.03 -16.23
N ALA A 102 15.94 15.58 -15.97
CA ALA A 102 16.52 14.43 -16.65
C ALA A 102 15.75 13.13 -16.35
N LEU A 103 15.37 12.88 -15.09
CA LEU A 103 14.56 11.72 -14.73
C LEU A 103 13.17 11.76 -15.39
N ILE A 104 12.53 12.94 -15.41
CA ILE A 104 11.22 13.11 -16.04
C ILE A 104 11.29 12.86 -17.56
N ASP A 105 12.34 13.33 -18.23
CA ASP A 105 12.59 13.06 -19.65
C ASP A 105 12.83 11.57 -19.92
N PHE A 106 13.60 10.89 -19.06
CA PHE A 106 13.77 9.43 -19.11
C PHE A 106 12.43 8.70 -19.01
N MET A 107 11.56 9.08 -18.06
CA MET A 107 10.24 8.46 -17.90
C MET A 107 9.32 8.72 -19.10
N LYS A 108 9.35 9.93 -19.68
CA LYS A 108 8.61 10.28 -20.91
C LYS A 108 9.04 9.39 -22.08
N LYS A 109 10.34 9.28 -22.33
CA LYS A 109 10.90 8.51 -23.45
C LYS A 109 10.71 7.00 -23.30
N THR A 110 10.84 6.49 -22.06
CA THR A 110 10.78 5.06 -21.77
C THR A 110 9.34 4.56 -21.70
N PHE A 111 8.51 5.23 -20.90
CA PHE A 111 7.16 4.75 -20.54
C PHE A 111 6.02 5.52 -21.20
N GLY A 112 6.31 6.63 -21.88
CA GLY A 112 5.26 7.56 -22.31
C GLY A 112 4.60 8.28 -21.13
N ALA A 113 5.33 8.46 -20.03
CA ALA A 113 4.80 9.10 -18.83
C ALA A 113 4.42 10.57 -19.09
N GLU A 114 3.42 11.06 -18.38
CA GLU A 114 2.92 12.43 -18.52
C GLU A 114 3.25 13.24 -17.27
N GLN A 115 3.97 14.35 -17.44
CA GLN A 115 4.19 15.29 -16.35
C GLN A 115 2.94 16.15 -16.18
N THR A 116 2.25 16.01 -15.05
CA THR A 116 0.97 16.68 -14.77
C THR A 116 1.15 17.96 -13.97
N PHE A 117 2.24 18.08 -13.21
CA PHE A 117 2.52 19.25 -12.38
C PHE A 117 4.01 19.51 -12.21
N GLN A 118 4.37 20.77 -11.98
CA GLN A 118 5.69 21.19 -11.53
C GLN A 118 5.62 22.49 -10.73
N ALA A 119 6.36 22.55 -9.63
CA ALA A 119 6.60 23.76 -8.87
C ALA A 119 8.04 23.80 -8.32
N ILE A 120 8.47 24.99 -7.89
CA ILE A 120 9.66 25.13 -7.06
C ILE A 120 9.22 25.06 -5.60
N GLY A 121 9.69 24.04 -4.89
CA GLY A 121 9.42 23.84 -3.47
C GLY A 121 10.11 24.90 -2.61
N SER A 122 9.70 25.00 -1.35
CA SER A 122 10.27 25.97 -0.38
C SER A 122 11.77 25.80 -0.14
N ALA A 123 12.30 24.58 -0.35
CA ALA A 123 13.73 24.29 -0.29
C ALA A 123 14.53 24.82 -1.50
N GLY A 124 13.85 25.29 -2.57
CA GLY A 124 14.48 25.78 -3.80
C GLY A 124 14.74 24.70 -4.86
N GLY A 125 14.23 23.48 -4.66
CA GLY A 125 14.25 22.39 -5.65
C GLY A 125 12.95 22.28 -6.44
N ILE A 126 12.95 21.42 -7.45
CA ILE A 126 11.76 20.99 -8.18
C ILE A 126 10.96 20.02 -7.32
N HIS A 127 9.64 20.21 -7.33
CA HIS A 127 8.67 19.17 -7.09
C HIS A 127 7.85 19.00 -8.38
N ALA A 128 7.71 17.78 -8.86
CA ALA A 128 6.94 17.45 -10.04
C ALA A 128 6.08 16.21 -9.80
N GLU A 129 4.96 16.16 -10.49
CA GLU A 129 4.07 15.01 -10.51
C GLU A 129 4.09 14.41 -11.91
N VAL A 130 4.29 13.09 -11.98
CA VAL A 130 4.40 12.36 -13.23
C VAL A 130 3.50 11.14 -13.19
N ARG A 131 2.55 11.09 -14.12
CA ARG A 131 1.62 9.97 -14.26
C ARG A 131 2.18 8.92 -15.22
N LEU A 132 2.21 7.67 -14.76
CA LEU A 132 2.55 6.48 -15.54
C LEU A 132 1.39 5.49 -15.42
N GLY A 133 0.64 5.31 -16.51
CA GLY A 133 -0.56 4.47 -16.50
C GLY A 133 -1.57 4.95 -15.48
N ASP A 134 -1.94 4.08 -14.53
CA ASP A 134 -2.84 4.39 -13.42
C ASP A 134 -2.16 4.97 -12.17
N SER A 135 -0.83 5.15 -12.19
CA SER A 135 -0.04 5.52 -11.02
C SER A 135 0.52 6.94 -11.12
N MET A 136 0.41 7.72 -10.05
CA MET A 136 1.14 8.97 -9.90
C MET A 136 2.49 8.71 -9.22
N LEU A 137 3.54 9.39 -9.67
CA LEU A 137 4.85 9.44 -9.03
C LEU A 137 5.14 10.90 -8.69
N MET A 138 5.74 11.13 -7.52
CA MET A 138 6.31 12.41 -7.17
C MET A 138 7.82 12.39 -7.49
N VAL A 139 8.33 13.47 -8.06
CA VAL A 139 9.75 13.67 -8.32
C VAL A 139 10.20 14.96 -7.65
N GLY A 140 11.22 14.83 -6.81
CA GLY A 140 11.83 15.92 -6.07
C GLY A 140 13.28 16.04 -6.46
N GLY A 141 13.83 17.25 -6.42
CA GLY A 141 15.27 17.39 -6.53
C GLY A 141 15.75 18.63 -7.26
N GLY A 142 16.95 18.51 -7.81
CA GLY A 142 17.62 19.62 -8.48
C GLY A 142 17.28 19.77 -9.94
N GLY A 143 17.98 20.72 -10.56
CA GLY A 143 17.93 21.03 -11.97
C GLY A 143 18.91 22.17 -12.29
N PRO A 144 19.10 22.50 -13.57
CA PRO A 144 19.97 23.60 -13.97
C PRO A 144 19.58 24.91 -13.27
N GLY A 145 20.53 25.52 -12.56
CA GLY A 145 20.35 26.81 -11.88
C GLY A 145 19.62 26.77 -10.52
N LEU A 146 19.26 25.59 -10.00
CA LEU A 146 18.58 25.47 -8.71
C LEU A 146 19.56 25.38 -7.53
N SER A 147 19.19 26.03 -6.43
CA SER A 147 20.00 26.13 -5.21
C SER A 147 20.00 24.85 -4.38
N TRP A 148 18.96 24.02 -4.49
CA TRP A 148 18.86 22.73 -3.82
C TRP A 148 18.79 21.60 -4.84
N ARG A 149 19.51 20.51 -4.57
CA ARG A 149 19.55 19.32 -5.42
C ARG A 149 19.06 18.05 -4.73
N GLY A 150 18.91 18.09 -3.41
CA GLY A 150 18.63 16.91 -2.58
C GLY A 150 19.78 15.92 -2.55
N GLU A 151 19.72 15.02 -1.57
CA GLU A 151 20.52 13.79 -1.59
C GLU A 151 19.71 12.73 -2.34
N SER A 152 20.34 12.09 -3.33
CA SER A 152 19.66 11.09 -4.14
C SER A 152 19.28 9.89 -3.28
N MET A 153 18.02 9.50 -3.31
CA MET A 153 17.55 8.25 -2.72
C MET A 153 17.18 7.30 -3.83
N VAL A 154 18.09 6.35 -4.08
CA VAL A 154 17.89 5.33 -5.11
C VAL A 154 16.66 4.51 -4.76
N THR A 155 15.76 4.36 -5.72
CA THR A 155 14.49 3.64 -5.55
C THR A 155 14.43 2.43 -6.47
N GLY A 156 13.88 1.31 -5.98
CA GLY A 156 13.44 0.20 -6.81
C GLY A 156 11.94 0.33 -7.13
N LEU A 157 11.58 0.22 -8.40
CA LEU A 157 10.19 0.27 -8.86
C LEU A 157 9.90 -0.95 -9.74
N HIS A 158 8.86 -1.70 -9.37
CA HIS A 158 8.31 -2.75 -10.22
C HIS A 158 7.24 -2.13 -11.13
N VAL A 159 7.54 -2.07 -12.42
CA VAL A 159 6.76 -1.35 -13.42
C VAL A 159 6.18 -2.33 -14.43
N TYR A 160 4.86 -2.51 -14.35
CA TYR A 160 4.15 -3.33 -15.32
C TYR A 160 3.89 -2.55 -16.60
N VAL A 161 4.31 -3.16 -17.71
CA VAL A 161 4.20 -2.61 -19.06
C VAL A 161 3.59 -3.63 -20.02
N PRO A 162 2.87 -3.18 -21.05
CA PRO A 162 2.25 -4.10 -22.01
C PRO A 162 3.25 -4.99 -22.75
N ASP A 163 4.47 -4.51 -22.95
CA ASP A 163 5.55 -5.23 -23.63
C ASP A 163 6.92 -4.85 -23.03
N THR A 164 7.49 -5.78 -22.27
CA THR A 164 8.78 -5.60 -21.58
C THR A 164 9.92 -5.42 -22.55
N ASP A 165 9.96 -6.15 -23.67
CA ASP A 165 11.05 -6.07 -24.64
C ASP A 165 11.07 -4.69 -25.32
N VAL A 166 9.91 -4.18 -25.71
CA VAL A 166 9.78 -2.85 -26.33
C VAL A 166 10.18 -1.74 -25.35
N VAL A 167 9.67 -1.77 -24.12
CA VAL A 167 10.00 -0.74 -23.12
C VAL A 167 11.46 -0.82 -22.70
N TYR A 168 12.02 -2.02 -22.59
CA TYR A 168 13.44 -2.22 -22.33
C TYR A 168 14.31 -1.55 -23.39
N GLN A 169 14.00 -1.72 -24.69
CA GLN A 169 14.75 -1.04 -25.75
C GLN A 169 14.62 0.49 -25.66
N ARG A 170 13.41 1.01 -25.43
CA ARG A 170 13.20 2.46 -25.22
C ARG A 170 14.00 2.99 -24.04
N ALA A 171 14.10 2.23 -22.96
CA ALA A 171 14.90 2.61 -21.80
C ALA A 171 16.39 2.76 -22.17
N LEU A 172 16.94 1.82 -22.95
CA LEU A 172 18.33 1.91 -23.43
C LEU A 172 18.53 3.12 -24.36
N GLU A 173 17.59 3.37 -25.27
CA GLU A 173 17.60 4.54 -26.16
C GLU A 173 17.50 5.87 -25.37
N ALA A 174 16.79 5.87 -24.25
CA ALA A 174 16.71 6.99 -23.31
C ALA A 174 17.96 7.11 -22.40
N GLY A 175 18.99 6.29 -22.63
CA GLY A 175 20.25 6.30 -21.89
C GLY A 175 20.25 5.49 -20.59
N GLY A 176 19.23 4.65 -20.38
CA GLY A 176 19.19 3.66 -19.32
C GLY A 176 20.27 2.59 -19.49
N ILE A 177 20.73 2.04 -18.38
CA ILE A 177 21.77 1.02 -18.33
C ILE A 177 21.10 -0.33 -18.07
N SER A 178 21.34 -1.32 -18.94
CA SER A 178 20.90 -2.69 -18.71
C SER A 178 21.53 -3.27 -17.45
N ILE A 179 20.70 -3.80 -16.54
CA ILE A 179 21.13 -4.68 -15.44
C ILE A 179 20.83 -6.13 -15.87
N ASP A 180 19.58 -6.42 -16.20
CA ASP A 180 19.12 -7.73 -16.65
C ASP A 180 18.41 -7.60 -17.99
N LYS A 181 18.77 -8.44 -18.96
CA LYS A 181 18.08 -8.49 -20.25
C LYS A 181 16.71 -9.14 -20.09
N PRO A 182 15.74 -8.81 -20.96
CA PRO A 182 14.45 -9.47 -21.01
C PRO A 182 14.55 -11.00 -20.96
N VAL A 183 14.01 -11.61 -19.90
CA VAL A 183 13.96 -13.05 -19.66
C VAL A 183 12.54 -13.49 -19.25
N ASP A 184 12.16 -14.71 -19.61
CA ASP A 184 10.94 -15.33 -19.11
C ASP A 184 11.22 -15.96 -17.74
N HIS A 185 10.39 -15.64 -16.75
CA HIS A 185 10.50 -16.18 -15.41
C HIS A 185 9.50 -17.32 -15.16
N ASP A 186 9.91 -18.29 -14.36
CA ASP A 186 9.09 -19.47 -14.00
C ASP A 186 7.82 -19.11 -13.22
N TYR A 187 7.79 -17.94 -12.59
CA TYR A 187 6.61 -17.39 -11.90
C TYR A 187 5.65 -16.64 -12.84
N GLY A 188 5.83 -16.73 -14.16
CA GLY A 188 4.80 -16.34 -15.13
C GLY A 188 4.91 -14.91 -15.65
N GLU A 189 6.09 -14.33 -15.68
CA GLU A 189 6.32 -12.96 -16.17
C GLU A 189 7.46 -12.90 -17.18
N ARG A 190 7.33 -11.98 -18.14
CA ARG A 190 8.46 -11.52 -18.95
C ARG A 190 9.07 -10.33 -18.20
N GLY A 191 10.31 -10.45 -17.74
CA GLY A 191 10.95 -9.46 -16.87
C GLY A 191 12.28 -8.94 -17.41
N ALA A 192 12.62 -7.68 -17.11
CA ALA A 192 13.92 -7.07 -17.40
C ALA A 192 14.25 -6.01 -16.35
N THR A 193 15.52 -5.64 -16.21
CA THR A 193 15.91 -4.57 -15.28
C THR A 193 16.79 -3.55 -15.97
N VAL A 194 16.44 -2.27 -15.82
CA VAL A 194 17.25 -1.14 -16.26
C VAL A 194 17.49 -0.16 -15.12
N LYS A 195 18.63 0.52 -15.17
CA LYS A 195 18.97 1.62 -14.27
C LYS A 195 18.92 2.96 -14.99
N ASP A 196 18.31 3.98 -14.40
CA ASP A 196 18.39 5.34 -14.94
C ASP A 196 19.70 6.04 -14.54
N GLN A 197 19.87 7.29 -14.99
CA GLN A 197 21.06 8.10 -14.73
C GLN A 197 21.19 8.57 -13.29
N ALA A 198 20.09 8.62 -12.54
CA ALA A 198 20.09 8.90 -11.10
C ALA A 198 20.35 7.65 -10.25
N GLY A 199 20.35 6.47 -10.89
CA GLY A 199 20.64 5.19 -10.27
C GLY A 199 19.40 4.40 -9.88
N ASN A 200 18.17 4.86 -10.13
CA ASN A 200 16.97 4.09 -9.76
C ASN A 200 16.84 2.83 -10.60
N HIS A 201 16.32 1.77 -9.98
CA HIS A 201 16.10 0.48 -10.60
C HIS A 201 14.65 0.37 -11.07
N TRP A 202 14.48 0.07 -12.35
CA TRP A 202 13.19 -0.14 -12.99
C TRP A 202 13.08 -1.62 -13.37
N TYR A 203 12.37 -2.40 -12.54
CA TYR A 203 12.04 -3.79 -12.83
C TYR A 203 10.85 -3.79 -13.77
N LEU A 204 11.10 -4.00 -15.05
CA LEU A 204 10.08 -4.05 -16.09
C LEU A 204 9.44 -5.42 -16.08
N ALA A 205 8.11 -5.47 -16.10
CA ALA A 205 7.40 -6.74 -16.15
C ALA A 205 6.18 -6.69 -17.09
N THR A 206 5.94 -7.82 -17.74
CA THR A 206 4.68 -8.12 -18.43
C THR A 206 4.21 -9.48 -17.92
N ALA A 207 3.13 -9.48 -17.13
CA ALA A 207 2.56 -10.73 -16.64
C ALA A 207 1.94 -11.53 -17.79
N LYS A 208 2.14 -12.85 -17.80
CA LYS A 208 1.60 -13.77 -18.83
C LYS A 208 0.13 -14.18 -18.57
N GLY A 209 -0.53 -13.51 -17.63
CA GLY A 209 -1.92 -13.75 -17.26
C GLY A 209 -2.92 -13.12 -18.22
N LYS A 210 -4.18 -13.02 -17.80
CA LYS A 210 -5.26 -12.36 -18.56
C LYS A 210 -4.96 -10.90 -18.84
N ASN A 211 -4.32 -10.23 -17.88
CA ASN A 211 -3.89 -8.85 -17.97
C ASN A 211 -2.36 -8.82 -17.76
N TYR A 212 -1.68 -7.86 -18.40
CA TYR A 212 -0.24 -7.68 -18.20
C TYR A 212 0.12 -7.13 -16.81
N ILE A 213 -0.87 -6.60 -16.08
CA ILE A 213 -0.79 -6.23 -14.66
C ILE A 213 -1.60 -7.25 -13.86
N PRO A 214 -1.01 -7.95 -12.88
CA PRO A 214 -1.74 -8.83 -11.98
C PRO A 214 -2.81 -8.11 -11.16
N GLU A 215 -3.85 -8.83 -10.75
CA GLU A 215 -4.95 -8.27 -9.96
C GLU A 215 -4.43 -7.72 -8.61
N GLY A 216 -4.84 -6.49 -8.28
CA GLY A 216 -4.43 -5.82 -7.04
C GLY A 216 -3.10 -5.04 -7.14
N LEU A 217 -2.33 -5.22 -8.21
CA LEU A 217 -1.14 -4.42 -8.51
C LEU A 217 -1.46 -3.23 -9.40
N ARG A 218 -0.53 -2.27 -9.44
CA ARG A 218 -0.61 -1.04 -10.24
C ARG A 218 0.41 -1.05 -11.36
N ASN A 219 0.35 -0.04 -12.24
CA ASN A 219 1.41 0.17 -13.22
C ASN A 219 2.78 0.38 -12.55
N VAL A 220 2.82 1.03 -11.38
CA VAL A 220 4.03 1.22 -10.59
C VAL A 220 3.81 0.75 -9.16
N ASN A 221 4.62 -0.22 -8.73
CA ASN A 221 4.67 -0.71 -7.36
C ASN A 221 6.07 -0.46 -6.81
N ILE A 222 6.18 -0.09 -5.54
CA ILE A 222 7.49 0.18 -4.92
C ILE A 222 8.11 -1.15 -4.54
N TYR A 223 9.40 -1.33 -4.84
CA TYR A 223 10.14 -2.55 -4.54
C TYR A 223 11.33 -2.25 -3.64
N LEU A 224 11.32 -2.80 -2.43
CA LEU A 224 12.37 -2.60 -1.45
C LEU A 224 13.37 -3.74 -1.41
N HIS A 225 14.61 -3.38 -1.09
CA HIS A 225 15.71 -4.33 -0.85
C HIS A 225 16.21 -4.24 0.59
N PRO A 226 15.40 -4.61 1.60
CA PRO A 226 15.86 -4.57 2.99
C PRO A 226 16.97 -5.60 3.21
N ARG A 227 17.90 -5.35 4.13
CA ARG A 227 18.88 -6.40 4.54
C ARG A 227 18.20 -7.59 5.22
N LYS A 228 17.08 -7.33 5.90
CA LYS A 228 16.17 -8.32 6.48
C LYS A 228 14.75 -7.82 6.32
N ALA A 229 13.87 -8.58 5.69
CA ALA A 229 12.53 -8.09 5.37
C ALA A 229 11.57 -8.20 6.58
N GLU A 230 11.66 -9.27 7.38
CA GLU A 230 10.72 -9.52 8.48
C GLU A 230 10.59 -8.34 9.48
N PRO A 231 11.70 -7.71 9.97
CA PRO A 231 11.58 -6.56 10.86
C PRO A 231 10.88 -5.35 10.23
N LEU A 232 11.04 -5.14 8.91
CA LEU A 232 10.32 -4.11 8.19
C LEU A 232 8.83 -4.47 8.09
N ILE A 233 8.50 -5.70 7.71
CA ILE A 233 7.12 -6.18 7.64
C ILE A 233 6.40 -5.99 9.00
N ASP A 234 7.06 -6.32 10.11
CA ASP A 234 6.53 -6.11 11.46
C ASP A 234 6.35 -4.63 11.81
N PHE A 235 7.27 -3.76 11.38
CA PHE A 235 7.10 -2.32 11.50
C PHE A 235 5.86 -1.85 10.70
N LEU A 236 5.72 -2.26 9.44
CA LEU A 236 4.60 -1.86 8.58
C LEU A 236 3.25 -2.32 9.16
N LYS A 237 3.17 -3.55 9.70
CA LYS A 237 1.98 -4.07 10.39
C LYS A 237 1.60 -3.19 11.58
N ARG A 238 2.55 -2.89 12.48
CA ARG A 238 2.30 -2.10 13.70
C ARG A 238 2.01 -0.63 13.40
N ALA A 239 2.85 -0.01 12.57
CA ALA A 239 2.77 1.41 12.22
C ALA A 239 1.58 1.71 11.33
N PHE A 240 1.43 0.97 10.23
CA PHE A 240 0.52 1.33 9.13
C PHE A 240 -0.68 0.42 9.00
N GLY A 241 -0.81 -0.61 9.84
CA GLY A 241 -1.87 -1.60 9.72
C GLY A 241 -1.75 -2.44 8.45
N ALA A 242 -0.52 -2.65 8.00
CA ALA A 242 -0.25 -3.37 6.76
C ALA A 242 -0.68 -4.84 6.84
N GLU A 243 -1.13 -5.40 5.72
CA GLU A 243 -1.55 -6.80 5.59
C GLU A 243 -0.51 -7.58 4.77
N GLU A 244 -0.04 -8.72 5.27
CA GLU A 244 0.84 -9.60 4.51
C GLU A 244 0.01 -10.34 3.44
N VAL A 245 0.32 -10.13 2.18
CA VAL A 245 -0.40 -10.73 1.04
C VAL A 245 0.28 -12.01 0.58
N ALA A 246 1.60 -11.95 0.45
CA ALA A 246 2.43 -13.08 0.07
C ALA A 246 3.80 -12.97 0.72
N LYS A 247 4.39 -14.12 1.03
CA LYS A 247 5.78 -14.22 1.50
C LYS A 247 6.37 -15.53 1.00
N HIS A 248 7.49 -15.43 0.29
CA HIS A 248 8.25 -16.54 -0.23
C HIS A 248 9.68 -16.45 0.30
N ALA A 249 10.05 -17.41 1.14
CA ALA A 249 11.38 -17.53 1.70
C ALA A 249 12.07 -18.81 1.23
N SER A 250 13.37 -18.74 1.04
CA SER A 250 14.21 -19.92 0.84
C SER A 250 14.32 -20.76 2.12
N PRO A 251 14.81 -22.02 2.04
CA PRO A 251 14.97 -22.87 3.22
C PRO A 251 15.89 -22.33 4.31
N ASP A 252 16.86 -21.48 3.96
CA ASP A 252 17.75 -20.77 4.89
C ASP A 252 17.15 -19.48 5.47
N GLY A 253 15.90 -19.17 5.12
CA GLY A 253 15.11 -18.10 5.73
C GLY A 253 15.24 -16.73 5.06
N VAL A 254 15.95 -16.63 3.94
CA VAL A 254 16.03 -15.39 3.15
C VAL A 254 14.70 -15.16 2.45
N ILE A 255 14.11 -13.97 2.65
CA ILE A 255 12.87 -13.59 1.98
C ILE A 255 13.21 -13.14 0.56
N ASN A 256 13.01 -14.04 -0.41
CA ASN A 256 13.24 -13.77 -1.82
C ASN A 256 12.18 -12.81 -2.39
N HIS A 257 10.94 -12.93 -1.91
CA HIS A 257 9.85 -12.04 -2.28
C HIS A 257 8.80 -11.96 -1.17
N ALA A 258 8.33 -10.76 -0.85
CA ALA A 258 7.16 -10.52 -0.03
C ALA A 258 6.34 -9.37 -0.61
N ALA A 259 5.02 -9.48 -0.49
CA ALA A 259 4.07 -8.45 -0.85
C ALA A 259 3.26 -8.06 0.40
N VAL A 260 3.25 -6.77 0.70
CA VAL A 260 2.56 -6.21 1.86
C VAL A 260 1.63 -5.11 1.40
N LYS A 261 0.35 -5.20 1.78
CA LYS A 261 -0.68 -4.25 1.41
C LYS A 261 -0.82 -3.15 2.45
N ILE A 262 -0.87 -1.90 2.00
CA ILE A 262 -1.23 -0.72 2.80
C ILE A 262 -2.31 0.05 2.03
N GLY A 263 -3.51 0.12 2.60
CA GLY A 263 -4.68 0.67 1.92
C GLY A 263 -4.97 -0.06 0.61
N ASP A 264 -4.83 0.66 -0.51
CA ASP A 264 -5.05 0.13 -1.87
C ASP A 264 -3.76 -0.13 -2.67
N SER A 265 -2.61 -0.07 -2.01
CA SER A 265 -1.28 -0.22 -2.61
C SER A 265 -0.58 -1.48 -2.10
N ILE A 266 0.19 -2.13 -2.98
CA ILE A 266 1.09 -3.22 -2.62
C ILE A 266 2.52 -2.70 -2.62
N LEU A 267 3.22 -2.95 -1.53
CA LEU A 267 4.66 -2.79 -1.39
C LEU A 267 5.31 -4.16 -1.56
N GLU A 268 6.18 -4.27 -2.56
CA GLU A 268 6.93 -5.49 -2.83
C GLU A 268 8.33 -5.37 -2.23
N MET A 269 8.94 -6.50 -1.87
CA MET A 269 10.31 -6.53 -1.38
C MET A 269 10.96 -7.89 -1.54
N GLY A 270 12.27 -7.90 -1.74
CA GLY A 270 13.13 -9.07 -1.61
C GLY A 270 14.40 -8.65 -0.89
N GLU A 271 15.02 -9.53 -0.10
CA GLU A 271 16.20 -9.14 0.66
C GLU A 271 17.39 -8.77 -0.24
N ALA A 272 18.15 -7.75 0.19
CA ALA A 272 19.29 -7.23 -0.57
C ALA A 272 20.34 -8.30 -0.82
N HIS A 273 20.81 -8.41 -2.07
CA HIS A 273 21.81 -9.38 -2.49
C HIS A 273 22.51 -8.92 -3.77
N GLY A 274 23.78 -9.33 -3.95
CA GLY A 274 24.53 -9.12 -5.19
C GLY A 274 24.40 -7.70 -5.76
N PRO A 275 23.85 -7.52 -6.97
CA PRO A 275 23.68 -6.22 -7.63
C PRO A 275 22.50 -5.37 -7.09
N TYR A 276 21.71 -5.89 -6.15
CA TYR A 276 20.58 -5.20 -5.52
C TYR A 276 20.92 -4.86 -4.05
N PRO A 277 21.66 -3.77 -3.81
CA PRO A 277 21.98 -3.32 -2.45
C PRO A 277 20.73 -2.76 -1.75
N PRO A 278 20.81 -2.49 -0.43
CA PRO A 278 19.78 -1.72 0.23
C PRO A 278 19.62 -0.34 -0.40
N MET A 279 18.37 -0.01 -0.74
CA MET A 279 17.96 1.21 -1.42
C MET A 279 16.79 1.84 -0.63
N PRO A 280 17.06 2.43 0.55
CA PRO A 280 16.03 3.13 1.29
C PRO A 280 15.49 4.29 0.45
N THR A 281 14.18 4.47 0.47
CA THR A 281 13.49 5.43 -0.40
C THR A 281 12.48 6.29 0.37
N MET A 282 11.83 7.20 -0.34
CA MET A 282 10.79 8.08 0.16
C MET A 282 9.41 7.66 -0.32
N PHE A 283 8.47 7.73 0.60
CA PHE A 283 7.06 7.45 0.37
C PHE A 283 6.25 8.70 0.68
N TYR A 284 5.27 8.98 -0.17
CA TYR A 284 4.14 9.79 0.24
C TYR A 284 2.95 8.88 0.52
N LEU A 285 2.55 8.78 1.79
CA LEU A 285 1.56 7.84 2.31
C LEU A 285 0.27 8.60 2.66
N TYR A 286 -0.71 8.56 1.76
CA TYR A 286 -2.01 9.18 1.98
C TYR A 286 -2.90 8.33 2.89
N VAL A 287 -3.42 8.94 3.94
CA VAL A 287 -4.33 8.30 4.90
C VAL A 287 -5.44 9.24 5.36
N PRO A 288 -6.59 8.71 5.82
CA PRO A 288 -7.67 9.52 6.35
C PRO A 288 -7.32 10.34 7.60
N ASN A 289 -6.30 9.93 8.37
CA ASN A 289 -5.89 10.63 9.59
C ASN A 289 -4.37 10.53 9.80
N VAL A 290 -3.66 11.56 9.34
CA VAL A 290 -2.21 11.69 9.48
C VAL A 290 -1.76 11.68 10.95
N ASN A 291 -2.46 12.38 11.85
CA ASN A 291 -2.03 12.51 13.25
C ASN A 291 -2.00 11.13 13.95
N GLU A 292 -3.03 10.32 13.73
CA GLU A 292 -3.13 9.00 14.34
C GLU A 292 -2.10 8.02 13.78
N LEU A 293 -1.91 7.99 12.45
CA LEU A 293 -0.93 7.10 11.83
C LEU A 293 0.50 7.49 12.18
N TYR A 294 0.79 8.80 12.22
CA TYR A 294 2.09 9.33 12.65
C TYR A 294 2.42 8.88 14.08
N ARG A 295 1.48 9.06 15.03
CA ARG A 295 1.67 8.60 16.42
C ARG A 295 1.96 7.10 16.48
N ARG A 296 1.18 6.28 15.76
CA ARG A 296 1.39 4.83 15.67
C ARG A 296 2.76 4.47 15.08
N ALA A 297 3.24 5.21 14.08
CA ALA A 297 4.54 4.98 13.48
C ALA A 297 5.69 5.27 14.46
N ILE A 298 5.60 6.34 15.25
CA ILE A 298 6.55 6.64 16.33
C ILE A 298 6.52 5.53 17.40
N GLU A 299 5.34 5.11 17.85
CA GLU A 299 5.18 4.01 18.82
C GLU A 299 5.70 2.67 18.29
N ALA A 300 5.67 2.47 16.97
CA ALA A 300 6.24 1.30 16.32
C ALA A 300 7.78 1.33 16.23
N GLY A 301 8.43 2.43 16.64
CA GLY A 301 9.89 2.61 16.61
C GLY A 301 10.40 3.47 15.45
N GLY A 302 9.51 4.17 14.75
CA GLY A 302 9.89 5.18 13.77
C GLY A 302 10.49 6.42 14.44
N THR A 303 11.44 7.06 13.77
CA THR A 303 12.05 8.32 14.20
C THR A 303 11.33 9.48 13.54
N SER A 304 10.93 10.50 14.31
CA SER A 304 10.30 11.70 13.74
C SER A 304 11.30 12.46 12.85
N ILE A 305 10.88 12.77 11.62
CA ILE A 305 11.55 13.74 10.73
C ILE A 305 10.89 15.10 10.91
N SER A 306 9.56 15.15 10.88
CA SER A 306 8.76 16.35 11.09
C SER A 306 7.38 16.01 11.62
N GLU A 307 6.88 16.79 12.58
CA GLU A 307 5.52 16.62 13.09
C GLU A 307 4.45 17.01 12.05
N PRO A 308 3.25 16.38 12.08
CA PRO A 308 2.17 16.73 11.17
C PRO A 308 1.75 18.21 11.26
N THR A 309 1.80 18.90 10.12
CA THR A 309 1.33 20.29 9.99
C THR A 309 0.56 20.51 8.69
N ASP A 310 -0.24 21.56 8.65
CA ASP A 310 -0.99 21.93 7.45
C ASP A 310 -0.07 22.69 6.49
N HIS A 311 -0.10 22.30 5.23
CA HIS A 311 0.74 22.88 4.20
C HIS A 311 -0.07 23.74 3.22
N PRO A 312 0.58 24.77 2.61
CA PRO A 312 -0.09 25.67 1.68
C PRO A 312 -0.65 24.93 0.46
N TYR A 313 -0.06 23.80 0.08
CA TYR A 313 -0.42 22.95 -1.08
C TYR A 313 -1.54 21.93 -0.80
N GLY A 314 -2.23 22.03 0.34
CA GLY A 314 -3.52 21.35 0.52
C GLY A 314 -3.48 20.04 1.28
N ASP A 315 -2.30 19.59 1.69
CA ASP A 315 -2.13 18.44 2.56
C ASP A 315 -1.80 18.87 3.99
N ARG A 316 -2.25 18.07 4.96
CA ARG A 316 -1.63 17.99 6.28
C ARG A 316 -0.67 16.81 6.28
N SER A 317 0.62 17.04 6.50
CA SER A 317 1.61 15.96 6.43
C SER A 317 2.72 16.06 7.48
N GLY A 318 3.30 14.91 7.81
CA GLY A 318 4.44 14.75 8.73
C GLY A 318 5.31 13.57 8.32
N GLY A 319 6.60 13.61 8.65
CA GLY A 319 7.60 12.64 8.20
C GLY A 319 8.07 11.72 9.32
N VAL A 320 8.20 10.43 9.03
CA VAL A 320 8.79 9.41 9.91
C VAL A 320 9.84 8.61 9.16
N GLN A 321 11.02 8.41 9.76
CA GLN A 321 12.06 7.52 9.25
C GLN A 321 11.99 6.16 9.95
N ASP A 322 11.98 5.07 9.20
CA ASP A 322 12.09 3.72 9.78
C ASP A 322 13.54 3.32 10.08
N ALA A 323 13.73 2.17 10.74
CA ALA A 323 15.04 1.67 11.13
C ALA A 323 15.96 1.30 9.95
N LEU A 324 15.42 1.17 8.74
CA LEU A 324 16.17 0.90 7.51
C LEU A 324 16.50 2.17 6.74
N GLY A 325 16.03 3.33 7.20
CA GLY A 325 16.28 4.62 6.59
C GLY A 325 15.24 5.03 5.54
N ASN A 326 14.16 4.27 5.36
CA ASN A 326 13.07 4.75 4.50
C ASN A 326 12.38 5.93 5.17
N GLN A 327 11.96 6.90 4.36
CA GLN A 327 11.29 8.11 4.81
C GLN A 327 9.81 8.08 4.39
N TRP A 328 8.92 8.12 5.36
CA TRP A 328 7.47 8.03 5.21
C TRP A 328 6.85 9.41 5.48
N TYR A 329 6.53 10.15 4.43
CA TYR A 329 5.72 11.37 4.53
C TYR A 329 4.25 10.99 4.55
N ILE A 330 3.70 10.93 5.75
CA ILE A 330 2.30 10.55 5.99
C ILE A 330 1.46 11.80 5.78
N ALA A 331 0.41 11.71 4.98
CA ALA A 331 -0.40 12.85 4.60
C ALA A 331 -1.89 12.56 4.66
N THR A 332 -2.67 13.60 4.94
CA THR A 332 -4.11 13.64 4.67
C THR A 332 -4.35 14.83 3.76
N HIS A 333 -4.96 14.59 2.60
CA HIS A 333 -5.41 15.68 1.74
C HIS A 333 -6.62 16.38 2.36
N ILE A 334 -6.52 17.69 2.59
CA ILE A 334 -7.50 18.47 3.36
C ILE A 334 -8.17 19.59 2.54
N LYS A 335 -7.61 19.99 1.40
CA LYS A 335 -8.22 20.96 0.46
C LYS A 335 -7.61 20.86 -0.93
N ASP A 336 -8.43 21.06 -1.96
CA ASP A 336 -7.95 21.31 -3.33
C ASP A 336 -7.28 22.70 -3.43
N ILE A 337 -6.34 22.86 -4.37
CA ILE A 337 -5.60 24.11 -4.66
C ILE A 337 -6.00 24.63 -6.05
#